data_AF-A0A832EZD9-F1
#
_entry.id   AF-A0A832EZD9-F1
#
_cell.length_a   1.000
_cell.length_b   1.000
_cell.length_c   1.000
_cell.angle_alpha   90.00
_cell.angle_beta   90.00
_cell.angle_gamma   90.00
#
_symmetry.space_group_name_H-M   'P 1'
#
loop_
_entity.id
_entity.type
_entity.pdbx_description
1 polymer ?
#
loop_
_entity_poly.entity_id
_entity_poly.type
_entity_poly.pdbx_seq_one_letter_code
_entity_poly.pdbx_strand_id
1 'polypeptide(L)'
;MELMILESFIHIILKNLENGGMKLPKINISINDLKRILKMNINNEEIIDILPKLKCEIEEIIGDRITLEVTSDRIDFFSCEGIARGIRIYYGNKWKLKEPLPESIKLFVDSSVESIRPYIVGAVIRNIELDEEAIIQIMQLQEKIHNTYGSNRRKASIGIYDLDKVSPPIHYSAFHPNNIKFIPLGYSEIMNGYEILSKTTKGIEYSWIIKDKEKFPLLYDSNNIVLSMPPIINSENTKVTTDTRNLFIDITGTDENTINTCLNVIVTSILERGGDFQYVDIYYHNKIERTPKLNYTTTSLKLSTINNSLGININLSDIISFLNKMGHEVKEVNDNEIIVLSPPYRVDILHEIDLVEDITMAIGLENIKPEIPRITTIGRLLKESKIRRIIRDIMIGMGFQEVITYMLSSKSVMEDKSLLEKREFVELINPVSSEYEVLRDCLLPKLLQFLSYNIHEPYPQKIFEYGDVVYVENGIAKVSTHLAAAISDYKVSYEDIQAVVVALFKALSKNISFKPYNKLPFIEGRAAEIILDGKSIGIVGEISPRVLVNFGLEFPVGIFECDIIKFIF
;
A
#
# COMPACT_ATOMS: atom_id res chain seq x y z
N MET A 1 22.67 -23.70 -11.04
CA MET A 1 22.94 -22.27 -10.75
C MET A 1 21.77 -21.39 -11.19
N GLU A 2 21.20 -21.60 -12.38
CA GLU A 2 19.98 -20.91 -12.84
C GLU A 2 18.70 -21.22 -12.03
N LEU A 3 18.54 -22.45 -11.52
CA LEU A 3 17.40 -22.82 -10.65
C LEU A 3 17.45 -22.15 -9.26
N MET A 4 18.64 -21.87 -8.72
CA MET A 4 18.80 -21.20 -7.42
C MET A 4 18.43 -19.72 -7.49
N ILE A 5 18.66 -19.07 -8.63
CA ILE A 5 18.33 -17.65 -8.85
C ILE A 5 16.80 -17.48 -8.98
N LEU A 6 16.14 -18.43 -9.65
CA LEU A 6 14.68 -18.45 -9.80
C LEU A 6 13.96 -18.73 -8.46
N GLU A 7 14.47 -19.66 -7.65
CA GLU A 7 13.93 -19.93 -6.31
C GLU A 7 14.10 -18.74 -5.36
N SER A 8 15.24 -18.03 -5.41
CA SER A 8 15.41 -16.79 -4.63
C SER A 8 14.48 -15.66 -5.09
N PHE A 9 14.17 -15.56 -6.39
CA PHE A 9 13.22 -14.57 -6.92
C PHE A 9 11.77 -14.89 -6.51
N ILE A 10 11.37 -16.16 -6.54
CA ILE A 10 10.05 -16.60 -6.09
C ILE A 10 9.90 -16.41 -4.58
N HIS A 11 10.95 -16.61 -3.79
CA HIS A 11 10.93 -16.36 -2.35
C HIS A 11 10.77 -14.87 -2.01
N ILE A 12 11.35 -13.96 -2.82
CA ILE A 12 11.15 -12.51 -2.69
C ILE A 12 9.73 -12.09 -3.09
N ILE A 13 9.15 -12.72 -4.12
CA ILE A 13 7.76 -12.46 -4.54
C ILE A 13 6.75 -12.94 -3.49
N LEU A 14 6.97 -14.11 -2.87
CA LEU A 14 6.07 -14.64 -1.84
C LEU A 14 6.14 -13.84 -0.53
N LYS A 15 7.31 -13.32 -0.15
CA LYS A 15 7.45 -12.43 1.02
C LYS A 15 6.81 -11.05 0.83
N ASN A 16 6.47 -10.67 -0.41
CA ASN A 16 5.74 -9.44 -0.72
C ASN A 16 4.23 -9.57 -0.51
N LEU A 17 3.68 -10.79 -0.43
CA LEU A 17 2.25 -11.02 -0.16
C LEU A 17 1.89 -10.99 1.34
N GLU A 18 2.89 -11.07 2.24
CA GLU A 18 2.66 -11.24 3.69
C GLU A 18 2.44 -9.94 4.48
N ASN A 19 2.68 -8.75 3.92
CA ASN A 19 2.58 -7.49 4.67
C ASN A 19 1.57 -6.54 4.03
N GLY A 20 0.37 -6.43 4.61
CA GLY A 20 -0.74 -5.58 4.18
C GLY A 20 -0.53 -4.06 4.32
N GLY A 21 0.71 -3.58 4.23
CA GLY A 21 1.03 -2.17 4.03
C GLY A 21 1.42 -1.95 2.56
N MET A 22 1.16 -0.77 2.02
CA MET A 22 1.64 -0.39 0.69
C MET A 22 3.17 -0.25 0.76
N LYS A 23 3.92 -1.35 0.62
CA LYS A 23 5.39 -1.31 0.56
C LYS A 23 5.79 -0.50 -0.66
N LEU A 24 6.71 0.44 -0.48
CA LEU A 24 7.24 1.21 -1.58
C LEU A 24 7.92 0.27 -2.60
N PRO A 25 7.84 0.59 -3.90
CA PRO A 25 8.50 -0.18 -4.95
C PRO A 25 10.00 -0.34 -4.73
N LYS A 26 10.43 -1.60 -4.59
CA LYS A 26 11.85 -1.97 -4.60
C LYS A 26 12.37 -2.18 -6.01
N ILE A 27 13.41 -1.47 -6.41
CA ILE A 27 14.01 -1.47 -7.74
C ILE A 27 15.44 -1.99 -7.63
N ASN A 28 15.81 -2.95 -8.49
CA ASN A 28 17.16 -3.52 -8.53
C ASN A 28 17.86 -3.04 -9.79
N ILE A 29 19.02 -2.42 -9.65
CA ILE A 29 19.81 -1.90 -10.78
C ILE A 29 21.27 -2.36 -10.70
N SER A 30 21.93 -2.44 -11.86
CA SER A 30 23.39 -2.61 -11.97
C SER A 30 24.07 -1.24 -12.05
N ILE A 31 25.14 -1.03 -11.28
CA ILE A 31 25.95 0.20 -11.32
C ILE A 31 26.66 0.31 -12.67
N ASN A 32 27.17 -0.80 -13.20
CA ASN A 32 27.80 -0.84 -14.52
C ASN A 32 26.82 -0.46 -15.65
N ASP A 33 25.60 -1.00 -15.63
CA ASP A 33 24.56 -0.61 -16.59
C ASP A 33 24.19 0.86 -16.45
N LEU A 34 24.01 1.34 -15.21
CA LEU A 34 23.73 2.73 -14.91
C LEU A 34 24.80 3.65 -15.54
N LYS A 35 26.08 3.37 -15.31
CA LYS A 35 27.20 4.14 -15.89
C LYS A 35 27.20 4.15 -17.41
N ARG A 36 26.87 3.01 -18.04
CA ARG A 36 26.78 2.89 -19.49
C ARG A 36 25.69 3.80 -20.09
N ILE A 37 24.55 3.92 -19.42
CA ILE A 37 23.44 4.80 -19.84
C ILE A 37 23.74 6.27 -19.51
N LEU A 38 24.38 6.54 -18.37
CA LEU A 38 24.75 7.89 -17.94
C LEU A 38 25.69 8.58 -18.94
N LYS A 39 26.66 7.86 -19.51
CA LYS A 39 27.70 8.42 -20.41
C LYS A 39 28.42 9.65 -19.80
N MET A 40 28.60 9.63 -18.48
CA MET A 40 29.27 10.67 -17.71
C MET A 40 30.44 10.07 -16.92
N ASN A 41 31.46 10.87 -16.63
CA ASN A 41 32.53 10.48 -15.72
C ASN A 41 32.07 10.71 -14.28
N ILE A 42 31.46 9.70 -13.68
CA ILE A 42 30.95 9.71 -12.31
C ILE A 42 31.37 8.43 -11.59
N ASN A 43 31.86 8.57 -10.36
CA ASN A 43 32.31 7.45 -9.55
C ASN A 43 31.15 6.83 -8.75
N ASN A 44 31.39 5.69 -8.09
CA ASN A 44 30.33 4.99 -7.35
C ASN A 44 29.85 5.77 -6.12
N GLU A 45 30.74 6.48 -5.44
CA GLU A 45 30.40 7.28 -4.25
C GLU A 45 29.48 8.44 -4.64
N GLU A 46 29.77 9.11 -5.77
CA GLU A 46 28.92 10.18 -6.32
C GLU A 46 27.54 9.67 -6.75
N ILE A 47 27.45 8.43 -7.28
CA ILE A 47 26.16 7.78 -7.57
C ILE A 47 25.39 7.51 -6.27
N ILE A 48 26.07 7.01 -5.24
CA ILE A 48 25.43 6.70 -3.95
C ILE A 48 24.92 7.97 -3.26
N ASP A 49 25.68 9.06 -3.30
CA ASP A 49 25.30 10.34 -2.68
C ASP A 49 24.10 11.01 -3.37
N ILE A 50 23.95 10.84 -4.68
CA ILE A 50 22.87 11.50 -5.43
C ILE A 50 21.52 10.80 -5.33
N LEU A 51 21.49 9.47 -5.15
CA LEU A 51 20.26 8.67 -5.17
C LEU A 51 19.20 9.17 -4.16
N PRO A 52 19.53 9.46 -2.89
CA PRO A 52 18.54 9.98 -1.93
C PRO A 52 17.95 11.34 -2.35
N LYS A 53 18.74 12.21 -2.99
CA LYS A 53 18.28 13.51 -3.49
C LYS A 53 17.29 13.38 -4.65
N LEU A 54 17.23 12.20 -5.27
CA LEU A 54 16.28 11.83 -6.31
C LEU A 54 15.13 10.95 -5.76
N LYS A 55 14.85 10.96 -4.45
CA LYS A 55 13.81 10.12 -3.81
C LYS A 55 14.06 8.60 -4.00
N CYS A 56 15.33 8.20 -4.18
CA CYS A 56 15.73 6.80 -4.24
C CYS A 56 16.52 6.46 -2.97
N GLU A 57 15.88 5.79 -2.02
CA GLU A 57 16.53 5.34 -0.79
C GLU A 57 17.27 4.02 -1.04
N ILE A 58 18.51 3.92 -0.58
CA ILE A 58 19.33 2.73 -0.76
C ILE A 58 19.03 1.75 0.38
N GLU A 59 18.49 0.58 0.05
CA GLU A 59 18.28 -0.50 1.03
C GLU A 59 19.52 -1.38 1.17
N GLU A 60 20.13 -1.74 0.04
CA GLU A 60 21.20 -2.73 0.00
C GLU A 60 22.11 -2.52 -1.22
N ILE A 61 23.41 -2.76 -1.03
CA ILE A 61 24.41 -2.79 -2.10
C ILE A 61 25.17 -4.11 -2.01
N ILE A 62 25.08 -4.94 -3.05
CA ILE A 62 25.83 -6.20 -3.17
C ILE A 62 26.59 -6.21 -4.50
N GLY A 63 27.91 -6.04 -4.42
CA GLY A 63 28.79 -6.03 -5.59
C GLY A 63 28.40 -4.91 -6.56
N ASP A 64 27.93 -5.28 -7.76
CA ASP A 64 27.48 -4.34 -8.80
C ASP A 64 25.98 -4.00 -8.69
N ARG A 65 25.22 -4.62 -7.78
CA ARG A 65 23.77 -4.37 -7.66
C ARG A 65 23.43 -3.46 -6.51
N ILE A 66 22.52 -2.53 -6.76
CA ILE A 66 21.88 -1.67 -5.77
C ILE A 66 20.39 -1.99 -5.74
N THR A 67 19.87 -2.23 -4.53
CA THR A 67 18.44 -2.30 -4.25
C THR A 67 17.99 -0.96 -3.70
N LEU A 68 17.02 -0.35 -4.38
CA LEU A 68 16.48 0.96 -4.07
C LEU A 68 15.01 0.86 -3.66
N GLU A 69 14.63 1.57 -2.62
CA GLU A 69 13.23 1.89 -2.33
C GLU A 69 12.88 3.23 -2.98
N VAL A 70 11.89 3.23 -3.88
CA VAL A 70 11.51 4.40 -4.69
C VAL A 70 10.08 4.80 -4.39
N THR A 71 9.83 6.10 -4.26
CA THR A 71 8.49 6.63 -4.00
C THR A 71 7.53 6.36 -5.18
N SER A 72 6.25 6.10 -4.90
CA SER A 72 5.29 5.65 -5.93
C SER A 72 4.80 6.74 -6.89
N ASP A 73 5.07 8.01 -6.59
CA ASP A 73 4.85 9.18 -7.45
C ASP A 73 5.92 9.27 -8.56
N ARG A 74 7.16 8.85 -8.28
CA ARG A 74 8.28 8.83 -9.23
C ARG A 74 8.38 7.51 -9.99
N ILE A 75 7.29 7.14 -10.67
CA ILE A 75 7.25 5.90 -11.47
C ILE A 75 8.29 5.89 -12.61
N ASP A 76 8.77 7.08 -13.00
CA ASP A 76 9.87 7.24 -13.95
C ASP A 76 11.20 6.73 -13.44
N PHE A 77 11.34 6.43 -12.14
CA PHE A 77 12.54 5.86 -11.51
C PHE A 77 12.43 4.36 -11.21
N PHE A 78 11.42 3.67 -11.73
CA PHE A 78 11.29 2.21 -11.57
C PHE A 78 12.25 1.39 -12.46
N SER A 79 13.24 2.03 -13.06
CA SER A 79 14.23 1.39 -13.91
C SER A 79 15.56 2.14 -13.90
N CYS A 80 16.62 1.44 -14.29
CA CYS A 80 17.97 2.01 -14.41
C CYS A 80 18.03 3.21 -15.36
N GLU A 81 17.28 3.17 -16.46
CA GLU A 81 17.16 4.24 -17.47
C GLU A 81 16.61 5.53 -16.88
N GLY A 82 15.54 5.40 -16.10
CA GLY A 82 14.90 6.50 -15.41
C GLY A 82 15.82 7.20 -14.42
N ILE A 83 16.49 6.40 -13.59
CA ILE A 83 17.46 6.88 -12.61
C ILE A 83 18.65 7.53 -13.31
N ALA A 84 19.16 6.93 -14.39
CA ALA A 84 20.22 7.51 -15.20
C ALA A 84 19.82 8.90 -15.72
N ARG A 85 18.60 9.02 -16.27
CA ARG A 85 18.06 10.31 -16.71
C ARG A 85 18.04 11.33 -15.58
N GLY A 86 17.51 10.97 -14.40
CA GLY A 86 17.47 11.84 -13.23
C GLY A 86 18.85 12.34 -12.81
N ILE A 87 19.84 11.45 -12.72
CA ILE A 87 21.23 11.81 -12.35
C ILE A 87 21.84 12.76 -13.40
N ARG A 88 21.73 12.46 -14.70
CA ARG A 88 22.31 13.33 -15.74
C ARG A 88 21.72 14.74 -15.69
N ILE A 89 20.41 14.85 -15.48
CA ILE A 89 19.69 16.12 -15.35
C ILE A 89 20.17 16.89 -14.13
N TYR A 90 20.29 16.23 -12.99
CA TYR A 90 20.77 16.85 -11.76
C TYR A 90 22.15 17.49 -11.92
N TYR A 91 23.04 16.85 -12.67
CA TYR A 91 24.37 17.38 -13.00
C TYR A 91 24.38 18.35 -14.21
N GLY A 92 23.21 18.82 -14.67
CA GLY A 92 23.08 19.92 -15.63
C GLY A 92 22.87 19.51 -17.09
N ASN A 93 22.73 18.22 -17.40
CA ASN A 93 22.45 17.78 -18.77
C ASN A 93 20.95 17.82 -19.05
N LYS A 94 20.53 18.61 -20.04
CA LYS A 94 19.12 18.67 -20.41
C LYS A 94 18.65 17.36 -21.05
N TRP A 95 17.49 16.89 -20.61
CA TRP A 95 16.77 15.86 -21.36
C TRP A 95 16.14 16.47 -22.61
N LYS A 96 16.27 15.78 -23.74
CA LYS A 96 15.65 16.19 -25.00
C LYS A 96 15.04 14.97 -25.66
N LEU A 97 13.77 15.07 -25.98
CA LEU A 97 13.11 14.09 -26.83
C LEU A 97 13.65 14.24 -28.26
N LYS A 98 13.95 13.11 -28.92
CA LYS A 98 14.26 13.10 -30.36
C LYS A 98 13.02 13.50 -31.16
N GLU A 99 13.19 13.90 -32.41
CA GLU A 99 12.05 14.01 -33.31
C GLU A 99 11.50 12.61 -33.64
N PRO A 100 10.16 12.44 -33.74
CA PRO A 100 9.55 11.19 -34.16
C PRO A 100 9.91 10.84 -35.60
N LEU A 101 9.94 9.55 -35.91
CA LEU A 101 9.91 9.10 -37.29
C LEU A 101 8.59 9.53 -37.97
N PRO A 102 8.62 9.89 -39.27
CA PRO A 102 7.49 10.56 -39.93
C PRO A 102 6.28 9.66 -40.17
N GLU A 103 6.48 8.36 -40.32
CA GLU A 103 5.41 7.38 -40.55
C GLU A 103 4.74 6.97 -39.25
N SER A 104 3.48 6.55 -39.29
CA SER A 104 2.77 5.98 -38.13
C SER A 104 2.32 4.54 -38.40
N ILE A 105 2.27 3.73 -37.35
CA ILE A 105 1.60 2.42 -37.40
C ILE A 105 0.12 2.62 -37.10
N LYS A 106 -0.76 1.88 -37.79
CA LYS A 106 -2.20 1.91 -37.54
C LYS A 106 -2.63 0.82 -36.58
N LEU A 107 -3.46 1.19 -35.60
CA LEU A 107 -4.12 0.28 -34.67
C LEU A 107 -5.64 0.49 -34.74
N PHE A 108 -6.41 -0.56 -34.98
CA PHE A 108 -7.88 -0.50 -35.03
C PHE A 108 -8.50 -1.07 -33.76
N VAL A 109 -9.42 -0.31 -33.16
CA VAL A 109 -10.14 -0.70 -31.94
C VAL A 109 -11.58 -1.04 -32.28
N ASP A 110 -11.99 -2.27 -32.00
CA ASP A 110 -13.36 -2.74 -32.22
C ASP A 110 -14.27 -2.39 -31.04
N SER A 111 -15.54 -2.08 -31.29
CA SER A 111 -16.51 -1.75 -30.23
C SER A 111 -16.74 -2.88 -29.21
N SER A 112 -16.36 -4.13 -29.55
CA SER A 112 -16.48 -5.28 -28.65
C SER A 112 -15.68 -5.17 -27.35
N VAL A 113 -14.66 -4.31 -27.28
CA VAL A 113 -13.88 -4.10 -26.04
C VAL A 113 -14.50 -3.06 -25.09
N GLU A 114 -15.49 -2.28 -25.53
CA GLU A 114 -15.95 -1.07 -24.83
C GLU A 114 -16.50 -1.36 -23.42
N SER A 115 -17.26 -2.45 -23.26
CA SER A 115 -17.84 -2.87 -21.97
C SER A 115 -16.88 -3.66 -21.07
N ILE A 116 -15.65 -3.91 -21.54
CA ILE A 116 -14.67 -4.77 -20.87
C ILE A 116 -13.43 -3.96 -20.48
N ARG A 117 -12.74 -3.39 -21.47
CA ARG A 117 -11.48 -2.66 -21.34
C ARG A 117 -11.33 -1.69 -22.53
N PRO A 118 -12.03 -0.54 -22.48
CA PRO A 118 -12.33 0.30 -23.65
C PRO A 118 -11.13 1.00 -24.28
N TYR A 119 -10.04 1.23 -23.54
CA TYR A 119 -8.97 2.09 -23.99
C TYR A 119 -7.69 1.31 -24.29
N ILE A 120 -7.00 1.74 -25.35
CA ILE A 120 -5.65 1.30 -25.70
C ILE A 120 -4.84 2.49 -26.22
N VAL A 121 -3.55 2.53 -25.88
CA VAL A 121 -2.54 3.43 -26.43
C VAL A 121 -1.34 2.63 -26.92
N GLY A 122 -0.53 3.18 -27.82
CA GLY A 122 0.66 2.49 -28.29
C GLY A 122 1.79 3.39 -28.76
N ALA A 123 2.98 2.79 -28.85
CA ALA A 123 4.16 3.45 -29.38
C ALA A 123 5.07 2.42 -30.06
N VAL A 124 5.95 2.90 -30.94
CA VAL A 124 6.97 2.07 -31.57
C VAL A 124 8.33 2.66 -31.27
N ILE A 125 9.31 1.82 -30.99
CA ILE A 125 10.72 2.21 -30.85
C ILE A 125 11.54 1.37 -31.82
N ARG A 126 12.25 2.02 -32.73
CA ARG A 126 13.08 1.39 -33.76
C ARG A 126 14.56 1.52 -33.45
N ASN A 127 15.35 0.62 -34.02
CA ASN A 127 16.81 0.65 -33.95
C ASN A 127 17.34 0.66 -32.51
N ILE A 128 16.69 -0.08 -31.61
CA ILE A 128 17.15 -0.22 -30.23
C ILE A 128 18.14 -1.38 -30.11
N GLU A 129 19.16 -1.21 -29.27
CA GLU A 129 20.06 -2.30 -28.88
C GLU A 129 19.67 -2.79 -27.49
N LEU A 130 19.39 -4.09 -27.39
CA LEU A 130 18.96 -4.74 -26.15
C LEU A 130 19.96 -5.81 -25.76
N ASP A 131 20.55 -5.66 -24.58
CA ASP A 131 21.25 -6.74 -23.90
C ASP A 131 20.37 -7.34 -22.79
N GLU A 132 20.89 -8.33 -22.09
CA GLU A 132 20.15 -9.03 -21.03
C GLU A 132 19.69 -8.07 -19.93
N GLU A 133 20.57 -7.15 -19.49
CA GLU A 133 20.23 -6.18 -18.46
C GLU A 133 19.16 -5.19 -18.94
N ALA A 134 19.20 -4.74 -20.21
CA ALA A 134 18.15 -3.91 -20.78
C ALA A 134 16.77 -4.58 -20.71
N ILE A 135 16.69 -5.87 -21.05
CA ILE A 135 15.42 -6.62 -20.98
C ILE A 135 14.95 -6.74 -19.52
N ILE A 136 15.85 -7.04 -18.58
CA ILE A 136 15.54 -7.08 -17.15
C ILE A 136 14.97 -5.75 -16.66
N GLN A 137 15.59 -4.62 -17.03
CA GLN A 137 15.15 -3.29 -16.61
C GLN A 137 13.80 -2.90 -17.24
N ILE A 138 13.56 -3.24 -18.50
CA ILE A 138 12.25 -3.06 -19.16
C ILE A 138 11.16 -3.88 -18.45
N MET A 139 11.44 -5.15 -18.14
CA MET A 139 10.49 -6.01 -17.42
C MET A 139 10.22 -5.47 -16.00
N GLN A 140 11.26 -5.03 -15.29
CA GLN A 140 11.11 -4.41 -13.98
C GLN A 140 10.24 -3.16 -14.05
N LEU A 141 10.50 -2.24 -14.98
CA LEU A 141 9.66 -1.05 -15.19
C LEU A 141 8.20 -1.43 -15.41
N GLN A 142 7.97 -2.39 -16.31
CA GLN A 142 6.65 -2.89 -16.65
C GLN A 142 5.91 -3.44 -15.43
N GLU A 143 6.54 -4.35 -14.67
CA GLU A 143 5.93 -4.99 -13.50
C GLU A 143 5.67 -4.00 -12.36
N LYS A 144 6.59 -3.06 -12.12
CA LYS A 144 6.43 -2.06 -11.07
C LYS A 144 5.28 -1.10 -11.39
N ILE A 145 5.15 -0.68 -12.66
CA ILE A 145 4.00 0.10 -13.12
C ILE A 145 2.70 -0.71 -13.01
N HIS A 146 2.69 -2.00 -13.39
CA HIS A 146 1.51 -2.86 -13.25
C HIS A 146 0.98 -2.91 -11.82
N ASN A 147 1.86 -3.10 -10.85
CA ASN A 147 1.51 -3.32 -9.46
C ASN A 147 1.07 -2.02 -8.77
N THR A 148 1.71 -0.90 -9.11
CA THR A 148 1.42 0.41 -8.51
C THR A 148 0.35 1.17 -9.28
N TYR A 149 0.76 1.99 -10.24
CA TYR A 149 -0.08 2.90 -11.02
C TYR A 149 -1.18 2.15 -11.80
N GLY A 150 -0.85 0.95 -12.30
CA GLY A 150 -1.77 0.03 -12.96
C GLY A 150 -2.78 -0.67 -12.03
N SER A 151 -2.65 -0.53 -10.70
CA SER A 151 -3.48 -1.18 -9.69
C SER A 151 -3.59 -2.71 -9.88
N ASN A 152 -2.44 -3.39 -9.89
CA ASN A 152 -2.32 -4.82 -10.25
C ASN A 152 -2.99 -5.12 -11.59
N ARG A 153 -2.61 -4.36 -12.63
CA ARG A 153 -3.11 -4.42 -14.01
C ARG A 153 -4.58 -4.03 -14.24
N ARG A 154 -5.37 -3.84 -13.18
CA ARG A 154 -6.78 -3.47 -13.27
C ARG A 154 -6.99 -2.22 -14.13
N LYS A 155 -6.25 -1.15 -13.87
CA LYS A 155 -6.36 0.13 -14.59
C LYS A 155 -5.55 0.17 -15.88
N ALA A 156 -4.34 -0.40 -15.88
CA ALA A 156 -3.43 -0.37 -17.04
C ALA A 156 -2.62 -1.67 -17.14
N SER A 157 -2.53 -2.23 -18.34
CA SER A 157 -1.75 -3.44 -18.64
C SER A 157 -0.92 -3.15 -19.86
N ILE A 158 0.38 -3.40 -19.73
CA ILE A 158 1.41 -3.07 -20.71
C ILE A 158 1.82 -4.36 -21.43
N GLY A 159 1.88 -4.30 -22.75
CA GLY A 159 2.54 -5.29 -23.59
C GLY A 159 3.71 -4.67 -24.34
N ILE A 160 4.77 -5.46 -24.51
CA ILE A 160 5.98 -5.09 -25.26
C ILE A 160 6.31 -6.27 -26.15
N TYR A 161 6.45 -6.01 -27.46
CA TYR A 161 6.55 -7.02 -28.50
C TYR A 161 7.72 -6.74 -29.42
N ASP A 162 8.30 -7.81 -29.96
CA ASP A 162 9.20 -7.74 -31.10
C ASP A 162 8.39 -7.39 -32.36
N LEU A 163 8.51 -6.14 -32.81
CA LEU A 163 7.78 -5.63 -33.96
C LEU A 163 8.22 -6.31 -35.27
N ASP A 164 9.44 -6.85 -35.35
CA ASP A 164 9.91 -7.55 -36.55
C ASP A 164 9.17 -8.88 -36.78
N LYS A 165 8.46 -9.38 -35.76
CA LYS A 165 7.60 -10.57 -35.81
C LYS A 165 6.12 -10.24 -35.96
N VAL A 166 5.77 -8.96 -36.15
CA VAL A 166 4.41 -8.45 -36.20
C VAL A 166 4.17 -7.76 -37.54
N SER A 167 3.01 -7.99 -38.14
CA SER A 167 2.60 -7.39 -39.42
C SER A 167 1.45 -6.38 -39.23
N PRO A 168 1.75 -5.07 -39.18
CA PRO A 168 0.70 -4.05 -39.10
C PRO A 168 -0.27 -4.05 -40.30
N PRO A 169 -1.51 -3.57 -40.15
CA PRO A 169 -2.08 -2.93 -38.97
C PRO A 169 -2.35 -3.88 -37.79
N ILE A 170 -2.43 -3.30 -36.59
CA ILE A 170 -2.77 -4.01 -35.35
C ILE A 170 -4.27 -3.87 -35.09
N HIS A 171 -4.86 -4.89 -34.48
CA HIS A 171 -6.28 -4.96 -34.16
C HIS A 171 -6.47 -5.29 -32.68
N TYR A 172 -7.36 -4.55 -32.01
CA TYR A 172 -7.76 -4.76 -30.63
C TYR A 172 -9.27 -5.01 -30.55
N SER A 173 -9.64 -6.26 -30.25
CA SER A 173 -11.03 -6.75 -30.28
C SER A 173 -11.29 -7.73 -29.13
N ALA A 174 -12.54 -8.03 -28.82
CA ALA A 174 -12.89 -9.04 -27.81
C ALA A 174 -13.54 -10.28 -28.43
N PHE A 175 -13.07 -11.46 -28.01
CA PHE A 175 -13.54 -12.76 -28.52
C PHE A 175 -14.07 -13.64 -27.39
N HIS A 176 -15.01 -14.52 -27.71
CA HIS A 176 -15.41 -15.57 -26.77
C HIS A 176 -14.17 -16.44 -26.43
N PRO A 177 -13.94 -16.84 -25.16
CA PRO A 177 -12.70 -17.50 -24.74
C PRO A 177 -12.33 -18.76 -25.54
N ASN A 178 -13.32 -19.54 -25.98
CA ASN A 178 -13.12 -20.73 -26.82
C ASN A 178 -12.54 -20.43 -28.23
N ASN A 179 -12.69 -19.20 -28.72
CA ASN A 179 -12.24 -18.80 -30.05
C ASN A 179 -10.83 -18.19 -30.03
N ILE A 180 -10.29 -17.92 -28.85
CA ILE A 180 -8.90 -17.47 -28.69
C ILE A 180 -7.99 -18.69 -28.80
N LYS A 181 -6.92 -18.61 -29.58
CA LYS A 181 -5.92 -19.67 -29.73
C LYS A 181 -4.54 -19.08 -30.01
N PHE A 182 -3.63 -19.20 -29.05
CA PHE A 182 -2.22 -18.87 -29.26
C PHE A 182 -1.35 -19.57 -28.22
N ILE A 183 -0.02 -19.47 -28.38
CA ILE A 183 0.96 -20.01 -27.43
C ILE A 183 1.29 -18.90 -26.42
N PRO A 184 0.90 -19.03 -25.13
CA PRO A 184 1.19 -18.00 -24.14
C PRO A 184 2.68 -17.91 -23.81
N LEU A 185 3.15 -16.73 -23.42
CA LEU A 185 4.55 -16.47 -23.07
C LEU A 185 5.04 -17.44 -21.98
N GLY A 186 6.16 -18.13 -22.25
CA GLY A 186 6.75 -19.14 -21.37
C GLY A 186 6.18 -20.55 -21.54
N TYR A 187 5.29 -20.77 -22.51
CA TYR A 187 4.68 -22.07 -22.81
C TYR A 187 4.96 -22.49 -24.26
N SER A 188 4.73 -23.77 -24.57
CA SER A 188 4.96 -24.36 -25.89
C SER A 188 3.69 -24.86 -26.58
N GLU A 189 2.56 -24.93 -25.86
CA GLU A 189 1.29 -25.44 -26.37
C GLU A 189 0.31 -24.31 -26.69
N ILE A 190 -0.51 -24.52 -27.73
CA ILE A 190 -1.61 -23.61 -28.06
C ILE A 190 -2.71 -23.79 -27.00
N MET A 191 -3.16 -22.67 -26.42
CA MET A 191 -4.21 -22.65 -25.40
C MET A 191 -5.36 -21.72 -25.80
N ASN A 192 -6.57 -22.04 -25.35
CA ASN A 192 -7.70 -21.13 -25.41
C ASN A 192 -7.82 -20.21 -24.19
N GLY A 193 -8.74 -19.24 -24.21
CA GLY A 193 -8.88 -18.26 -23.13
C GLY A 193 -9.12 -18.87 -21.75
N TYR A 194 -9.93 -19.93 -21.63
CA TYR A 194 -10.18 -20.59 -20.33
C TYR A 194 -8.97 -21.38 -19.84
N GLU A 195 -8.27 -22.05 -20.76
CA GLU A 195 -7.03 -22.74 -20.46
C GLU A 195 -5.95 -21.78 -20.00
N ILE A 196 -5.83 -20.62 -20.65
CA ILE A 196 -4.89 -19.58 -20.24
C ILE A 196 -5.16 -19.15 -18.81
N LEU A 197 -6.42 -18.86 -18.45
CA LEU A 197 -6.78 -18.43 -17.09
C LEU A 197 -6.53 -19.49 -16.01
N SER A 198 -6.60 -20.79 -16.36
CA SER A 198 -6.54 -21.88 -15.37
C SER A 198 -5.18 -22.60 -15.31
N LYS A 199 -4.41 -22.60 -16.41
CA LYS A 199 -3.14 -23.33 -16.53
C LYS A 199 -1.91 -22.45 -16.47
N THR A 200 -2.01 -21.17 -16.84
CA THR A 200 -0.84 -20.29 -16.84
C THR A 200 -0.65 -19.57 -15.51
N THR A 201 0.59 -19.32 -15.10
CA THR A 201 0.90 -18.63 -13.83
C THR A 201 0.23 -17.26 -13.78
N LYS A 202 0.36 -16.46 -14.86
CA LYS A 202 -0.26 -15.12 -14.95
C LYS A 202 -1.78 -15.19 -15.13
N GLY A 203 -2.29 -16.23 -15.78
CA GLY A 203 -3.71 -16.52 -15.87
C GLY A 203 -4.34 -16.68 -14.49
N ILE A 204 -3.76 -17.53 -13.65
CA ILE A 204 -4.26 -17.78 -12.29
C ILE A 204 -4.20 -16.48 -11.46
N GLU A 205 -3.04 -15.81 -11.48
CA GLU A 205 -2.76 -14.58 -10.72
C GLU A 205 -3.73 -13.43 -11.04
N TYR A 206 -4.03 -13.20 -12.32
CA TYR A 206 -4.81 -12.04 -12.79
C TYR A 206 -6.20 -12.38 -13.35
N SER A 207 -6.64 -13.64 -13.26
CA SER A 207 -7.93 -14.10 -13.79
C SER A 207 -9.11 -13.25 -13.33
N TRP A 208 -9.09 -12.81 -12.06
CA TRP A 208 -10.13 -12.00 -11.44
C TRP A 208 -10.46 -10.69 -12.18
N ILE A 209 -9.58 -10.20 -13.07
CA ILE A 209 -9.84 -8.97 -13.83
C ILE A 209 -10.89 -9.19 -14.93
N ILE A 210 -10.88 -10.35 -15.59
CA ILE A 210 -11.76 -10.60 -16.77
C ILE A 210 -12.55 -11.90 -16.71
N LYS A 211 -12.34 -12.79 -15.72
CA LYS A 211 -12.97 -14.12 -15.65
C LYS A 211 -14.49 -14.11 -15.72
N ASP A 212 -15.13 -13.04 -15.22
CA ASP A 212 -16.59 -12.90 -15.17
C ASP A 212 -17.17 -12.23 -16.44
N LYS A 213 -16.35 -12.02 -17.48
CA LYS A 213 -16.75 -11.43 -18.76
C LYS A 213 -17.04 -12.50 -19.80
N GLU A 214 -18.03 -12.25 -20.65
CA GLU A 214 -18.42 -13.17 -21.74
C GLU A 214 -17.35 -13.29 -22.84
N LYS A 215 -16.61 -12.20 -23.09
CA LYS A 215 -15.55 -12.12 -24.09
C LYS A 215 -14.27 -11.58 -23.45
N PHE A 216 -13.13 -12.01 -23.95
CA PHE A 216 -11.81 -11.55 -23.50
C PHE A 216 -11.15 -10.68 -24.58
N PRO A 217 -10.50 -9.57 -24.19
CA PRO A 217 -9.74 -8.74 -25.13
C PRO A 217 -8.56 -9.51 -25.74
N LEU A 218 -8.28 -9.22 -27.00
CA LEU A 218 -7.22 -9.84 -27.79
C LEU A 218 -6.57 -8.79 -28.68
N LEU A 219 -5.25 -8.75 -28.67
CA LEU A 219 -4.45 -7.93 -29.57
C LEU A 219 -3.80 -8.84 -30.62
N TYR A 220 -3.98 -8.53 -31.90
CA TYR A 220 -3.49 -9.34 -33.01
C TYR A 220 -3.17 -8.49 -34.23
N ASP A 221 -2.40 -9.03 -35.16
CA ASP A 221 -1.90 -8.31 -36.35
C ASP A 221 -2.72 -8.65 -37.62
N SER A 222 -2.31 -8.10 -38.78
CA SER A 222 -3.02 -8.31 -40.05
C SER A 222 -2.97 -9.75 -40.57
N ASN A 223 -2.03 -10.56 -40.07
CA ASN A 223 -1.89 -11.99 -40.38
C ASN A 223 -2.59 -12.88 -39.34
N ASN A 224 -3.36 -12.28 -38.42
CA ASN A 224 -3.99 -12.94 -37.27
C ASN A 224 -2.99 -13.58 -36.29
N ILE A 225 -1.74 -13.11 -36.27
CA ILE A 225 -0.80 -13.47 -35.20
C ILE A 225 -1.24 -12.74 -33.94
N VAL A 226 -1.52 -13.50 -32.88
CA VAL A 226 -1.88 -12.95 -31.57
C VAL A 226 -0.62 -12.39 -30.90
N LEU A 227 -0.70 -11.13 -30.48
CA LEU A 227 0.30 -10.45 -29.67
C LEU A 227 0.05 -10.73 -28.19
N SER A 228 -1.20 -10.60 -27.73
CA SER A 228 -1.56 -10.82 -26.33
C SER A 228 -3.06 -11.04 -26.12
N MET A 229 -3.40 -11.50 -24.91
CA MET A 229 -4.74 -11.48 -24.34
C MET A 229 -4.73 -10.54 -23.12
N PRO A 230 -4.91 -9.22 -23.30
CA PRO A 230 -4.87 -8.27 -22.19
C PRO A 230 -6.03 -8.48 -21.20
N PRO A 231 -5.82 -8.22 -19.89
CA PRO A 231 -4.59 -7.81 -19.23
C PRO A 231 -3.74 -8.99 -18.70
N ILE A 232 -3.91 -10.19 -19.26
CA ILE A 232 -3.43 -11.44 -18.67
C ILE A 232 -2.01 -11.78 -19.09
N ILE A 233 -1.79 -12.04 -20.38
CA ILE A 233 -0.51 -12.60 -20.86
C ILE A 233 -0.24 -12.26 -22.33
N ASN A 234 1.04 -12.12 -22.65
CA ASN A 234 1.53 -11.95 -24.02
C ASN A 234 1.74 -13.31 -24.71
N SER A 235 1.95 -13.28 -26.02
CA SER A 235 2.25 -14.44 -26.86
C SER A 235 3.74 -14.75 -26.88
N GLU A 236 4.11 -16.03 -26.90
CA GLU A 236 5.51 -16.46 -27.06
C GLU A 236 6.06 -16.05 -28.44
N ASN A 237 5.20 -16.01 -29.47
CA ASN A 237 5.61 -15.73 -30.85
C ASN A 237 6.16 -14.32 -31.07
N THR A 238 5.79 -13.36 -30.21
CA THR A 238 6.18 -11.95 -30.32
C THR A 238 7.09 -11.52 -29.18
N LYS A 239 7.68 -12.49 -28.48
CA LYS A 239 8.60 -12.27 -27.35
C LYS A 239 9.81 -11.44 -27.78
N VAL A 240 10.12 -10.46 -26.93
CA VAL A 240 11.33 -9.64 -26.99
C VAL A 240 12.53 -10.47 -26.54
N THR A 241 13.60 -10.43 -27.32
CA THR A 241 14.89 -11.05 -27.02
C THR A 241 16.02 -10.04 -27.22
N THR A 242 17.27 -10.44 -26.96
CA THR A 242 18.46 -9.61 -27.23
C THR A 242 18.67 -9.35 -28.73
N ASP A 243 18.02 -10.13 -29.60
CA ASP A 243 18.07 -9.94 -31.05
C ASP A 243 17.02 -8.93 -31.55
N THR A 244 16.02 -8.61 -30.74
CA THR A 244 14.98 -7.64 -31.09
C THR A 244 15.61 -6.26 -31.32
N ARG A 245 15.21 -5.60 -32.41
CA ARG A 245 15.66 -4.23 -32.76
C ARG A 245 14.53 -3.23 -32.88
N ASN A 246 13.30 -3.71 -33.05
CA ASN A 246 12.12 -2.89 -33.16
C ASN A 246 11.09 -3.37 -32.13
N LEU A 247 10.60 -2.44 -31.32
CA LEU A 247 9.61 -2.71 -30.28
C LEU A 247 8.28 -2.08 -30.67
N PHE A 248 7.20 -2.85 -30.51
CA PHE A 248 5.85 -2.32 -30.43
C PHE A 248 5.39 -2.43 -28.98
N ILE A 249 4.91 -1.32 -28.44
CA ILE A 249 4.45 -1.20 -27.05
C ILE A 249 2.97 -0.84 -27.10
N ASP A 250 2.15 -1.59 -26.37
CA ASP A 250 0.75 -1.26 -26.14
C ASP A 250 0.47 -1.11 -24.64
N ILE A 251 -0.53 -0.29 -24.31
CA ILE A 251 -1.10 -0.27 -22.97
C ILE A 251 -2.61 -0.22 -23.08
N THR A 252 -3.27 -1.28 -22.60
CA THR A 252 -4.73 -1.35 -22.49
C THR A 252 -5.20 -0.98 -21.09
N GLY A 253 -6.39 -0.40 -20.97
CA GLY A 253 -6.89 0.05 -19.67
C GLY A 253 -8.38 0.37 -19.62
N THR A 254 -8.81 0.67 -18.40
CA THR A 254 -10.16 1.21 -18.11
C THR A 254 -10.13 2.71 -17.85
N ASP A 255 -8.94 3.33 -17.82
CA ASP A 255 -8.74 4.75 -17.57
C ASP A 255 -7.74 5.33 -18.58
N GLU A 256 -8.20 6.28 -19.40
CA GLU A 256 -7.42 6.83 -20.52
C GLU A 256 -6.19 7.61 -20.04
N ASN A 257 -6.31 8.39 -18.96
CA ASN A 257 -5.19 9.14 -18.41
C ASN A 257 -4.09 8.19 -17.91
N THR A 258 -4.48 7.16 -17.16
CA THR A 258 -3.55 6.17 -16.62
C THR A 258 -2.71 5.52 -17.72
N ILE A 259 -3.36 5.05 -18.81
CA ILE A 259 -2.61 4.37 -19.88
C ILE A 259 -1.71 5.32 -20.66
N ASN A 260 -2.11 6.57 -20.90
CA ASN A 260 -1.26 7.56 -21.56
C ASN A 260 -0.04 7.90 -20.70
N THR A 261 -0.25 8.09 -19.40
CA THR A 261 0.82 8.32 -18.43
C THR A 261 1.83 7.17 -18.41
N CYS A 262 1.35 5.93 -18.30
CA CYS A 262 2.21 4.74 -18.35
C CYS A 262 2.99 4.67 -19.67
N LEU A 263 2.36 4.99 -20.80
CA LEU A 263 2.99 4.92 -22.12
C LEU A 263 4.12 5.94 -22.22
N ASN A 264 3.87 7.17 -21.79
CA ASN A 264 4.87 8.23 -21.78
C ASN A 264 6.10 7.82 -20.95
N VAL A 265 5.89 7.28 -19.74
CA VAL A 265 6.99 6.83 -18.87
C VAL A 265 7.79 5.69 -19.50
N ILE A 266 7.14 4.69 -20.08
CA ILE A 266 7.83 3.56 -20.70
C ILE A 266 8.61 4.00 -21.92
N VAL A 267 7.99 4.77 -22.82
CA VAL A 267 8.65 5.25 -24.04
C VAL A 267 9.85 6.11 -23.70
N THR A 268 9.68 7.09 -22.82
CA THR A 268 10.77 7.99 -22.45
C THR A 268 11.92 7.26 -21.74
N SER A 269 11.62 6.21 -20.96
CA SER A 269 12.65 5.41 -20.29
C SER A 269 13.38 4.49 -21.26
N ILE A 270 12.69 3.79 -22.17
CA ILE A 270 13.35 2.92 -23.15
C ILE A 270 14.25 3.73 -24.10
N LEU A 271 13.83 4.94 -24.49
CA LEU A 271 14.62 5.83 -25.35
C LEU A 271 15.98 6.26 -24.74
N GLU A 272 16.18 6.11 -23.43
CA GLU A 272 17.48 6.35 -22.79
C GLU A 272 18.57 5.38 -23.27
N ARG A 273 18.17 4.19 -23.72
CA ARG A 273 19.07 3.21 -24.36
C ARG A 273 19.33 3.51 -25.84
N GLY A 274 18.68 4.54 -26.39
CA GLY A 274 18.77 4.91 -27.80
C GLY A 274 17.51 4.54 -28.59
N GLY A 275 17.69 4.32 -29.89
CA GLY A 275 16.59 4.12 -30.83
C GLY A 275 15.84 5.40 -31.18
N ASP A 276 14.86 5.25 -32.06
CA ASP A 276 14.02 6.33 -32.58
C ASP A 276 12.56 5.95 -32.39
N PHE A 277 11.74 6.85 -31.84
CA PHE A 277 10.33 6.54 -31.63
C PHE A 277 9.48 6.89 -32.85
N GLN A 278 8.39 6.16 -32.98
CA GLN A 278 7.41 6.29 -34.05
C GLN A 278 6.00 6.29 -33.44
N TYR A 279 5.12 7.12 -33.98
CA TYR A 279 3.74 7.23 -33.51
C TYR A 279 2.89 6.02 -33.92
N VAL A 280 1.84 5.77 -33.13
CA VAL A 280 0.74 4.87 -33.45
C VAL A 280 -0.55 5.68 -33.55
N ASP A 281 -1.20 5.58 -34.71
CA ASP A 281 -2.52 6.16 -34.98
C ASP A 281 -3.60 5.12 -34.66
N ILE A 282 -4.42 5.44 -33.65
CA ILE A 282 -5.43 4.56 -33.07
C ILE A 282 -6.79 4.94 -33.60
N TYR A 283 -7.39 4.05 -34.36
CA TYR A 283 -8.68 4.19 -35.00
C TYR A 283 -9.76 3.57 -34.11
N TYR A 284 -10.44 4.40 -33.34
CA TYR A 284 -11.71 4.07 -32.71
C TYR A 284 -12.85 4.29 -33.70
N HIS A 285 -14.05 3.78 -33.38
CA HIS A 285 -15.23 3.96 -34.23
C HIS A 285 -15.58 5.44 -34.48
N ASN A 286 -15.30 6.33 -33.52
CA ASN A 286 -15.71 7.74 -33.54
C ASN A 286 -14.55 8.74 -33.57
N LYS A 287 -13.30 8.30 -33.39
CA LYS A 287 -12.12 9.20 -33.32
C LYS A 287 -10.85 8.50 -33.77
N ILE A 288 -9.88 9.30 -34.21
CA ILE A 288 -8.50 8.86 -34.41
C ILE A 288 -7.64 9.56 -33.38
N GLU A 289 -6.85 8.80 -32.62
CA GLU A 289 -5.90 9.34 -31.66
C GLU A 289 -4.46 8.98 -32.03
N ARG A 290 -3.56 9.95 -31.95
CA ARG A 290 -2.13 9.72 -32.14
C ARG A 290 -1.43 9.58 -30.80
N THR A 291 -0.63 8.53 -30.63
CA THR A 291 0.09 8.21 -29.39
C THR A 291 1.54 7.82 -29.67
N PRO A 292 2.50 8.08 -28.75
CA PRO A 292 2.33 8.65 -27.40
C PRO A 292 2.09 10.18 -27.38
N LYS A 293 1.51 10.69 -26.28
CA LYS A 293 1.24 12.13 -26.07
C LYS A 293 2.36 12.75 -25.21
N LEU A 294 3.53 12.99 -25.80
CA LEU A 294 4.76 13.42 -25.11
C LEU A 294 4.87 14.95 -24.89
N ASN A 295 3.75 15.60 -24.57
CA ASN A 295 3.73 17.05 -24.34
C ASN A 295 4.22 17.39 -22.92
N TYR A 296 4.88 18.53 -22.78
CA TYR A 296 5.19 19.07 -21.46
C TYR A 296 3.92 19.59 -20.77
N THR A 297 3.85 19.38 -19.46
CA THR A 297 2.80 19.97 -18.62
C THR A 297 3.22 21.38 -18.21
N THR A 298 2.31 22.34 -18.27
CA THR A 298 2.58 23.72 -17.87
C THR A 298 1.97 24.01 -16.51
N THR A 299 2.78 24.51 -15.58
CA THR A 299 2.34 24.90 -14.23
C THR A 299 2.82 26.32 -13.92
N SER A 300 1.92 27.17 -13.42
CA SER A 300 2.29 28.49 -12.87
C SER A 300 2.72 28.32 -11.41
N LEU A 301 3.92 28.80 -11.08
CA LEU A 301 4.51 28.76 -9.73
C LEU A 301 4.67 30.18 -9.20
N LYS A 302 4.01 30.51 -8.09
CA LYS A 302 4.13 31.82 -7.46
C LYS A 302 5.36 31.87 -6.56
N LEU A 303 6.12 32.97 -6.64
CA LEU A 303 7.27 33.19 -5.77
C LEU A 303 6.89 33.20 -4.28
N SER A 304 5.69 33.70 -3.95
CA SER A 304 5.17 33.68 -2.59
C SER A 304 4.93 32.27 -2.06
N THR A 305 4.53 31.32 -2.92
CA THR A 305 4.28 29.93 -2.52
C THR A 305 5.58 29.27 -2.09
N ILE A 306 6.67 29.50 -2.82
CA ILE A 306 8.01 28.99 -2.47
C ILE A 306 8.43 29.53 -1.10
N ASN A 307 8.40 30.86 -0.93
CA ASN A 307 8.89 31.51 0.29
C ASN A 307 8.04 31.16 1.53
N ASN A 308 6.71 31.12 1.38
CA ASN A 308 5.80 30.82 2.50
C ASN A 308 5.88 29.34 2.92
N SER A 309 6.09 28.43 1.97
CA SER A 309 6.18 27.00 2.26
C SER A 309 7.54 26.61 2.85
N LEU A 310 8.64 27.16 2.31
CA LEU A 310 9.99 26.81 2.76
C LEU A 310 10.49 27.63 3.95
N GLY A 311 9.90 28.80 4.19
CA GLY A 311 10.35 29.72 5.24
C GLY A 311 11.71 30.36 4.97
N ILE A 312 12.23 30.26 3.74
CA ILE A 312 13.49 30.85 3.29
C ILE A 312 13.25 31.75 2.08
N ASN A 313 14.08 32.78 1.94
CA ASN A 313 14.03 33.67 0.78
C ASN A 313 15.11 33.24 -0.22
N ILE A 314 14.67 32.72 -1.38
CA ILE A 314 15.55 32.21 -2.42
C ILE A 314 15.55 33.19 -3.59
N ASN A 315 16.72 33.51 -4.14
CA ASN A 315 16.80 34.36 -5.32
C ASN A 315 16.26 33.62 -6.56
N LEU A 316 15.79 34.37 -7.55
CA LEU A 316 15.19 33.81 -8.76
C LEU A 316 16.18 32.94 -9.56
N SER A 317 17.46 33.30 -9.63
CA SER A 317 18.48 32.53 -10.35
C SER A 317 18.67 31.13 -9.76
N ASP A 318 18.65 31.01 -8.43
CA ASP A 318 18.79 29.75 -7.72
C ASP A 318 17.52 28.91 -7.89
N ILE A 319 16.32 29.51 -7.80
CA ILE A 319 15.05 28.83 -8.09
C ILE A 319 15.08 28.20 -9.49
N ILE A 320 15.48 28.97 -10.51
CA ILE A 320 15.62 28.47 -11.88
C ILE A 320 16.65 27.34 -11.93
N SER A 321 17.80 27.48 -11.25
CA SER A 321 18.81 26.41 -11.19
C SER A 321 18.27 25.14 -10.53
N PHE A 322 17.50 25.23 -9.45
CA PHE A 322 16.93 24.10 -8.74
C PHE A 322 15.87 23.38 -9.58
N LEU A 323 14.97 24.13 -10.23
CA LEU A 323 14.00 23.57 -11.17
C LEU A 323 14.67 22.80 -12.31
N ASN A 324 15.73 23.38 -12.91
CA ASN A 324 16.50 22.71 -13.95
C ASN A 324 17.18 21.42 -13.45
N LYS A 325 17.74 21.42 -12.24
CA LYS A 325 18.33 20.21 -11.61
C LYS A 325 17.32 19.09 -11.40
N MET A 326 16.03 19.42 -11.28
CA MET A 326 14.94 18.44 -11.15
C MET A 326 14.23 18.13 -12.47
N GLY A 327 14.74 18.67 -13.59
CA GLY A 327 14.27 18.35 -14.94
C GLY A 327 13.17 19.25 -15.49
N HIS A 328 12.86 20.34 -14.80
CA HIS A 328 11.87 21.30 -15.26
C HIS A 328 12.49 22.44 -16.05
N GLU A 329 11.77 22.93 -17.05
CA GLU A 329 12.18 24.09 -17.85
C GLU A 329 11.38 25.33 -17.48
N VAL A 330 12.05 26.46 -17.27
CA VAL A 330 11.37 27.73 -17.07
C VAL A 330 11.10 28.39 -18.41
N LYS A 331 9.82 28.53 -18.76
CA LYS A 331 9.38 29.11 -20.03
C LYS A 331 9.34 30.63 -19.96
N GLU A 332 8.70 31.17 -18.92
CA GLU A 332 8.46 32.61 -18.76
C GLU A 332 8.64 33.00 -17.29
N VAL A 333 9.15 34.21 -17.07
CA VAL A 333 9.28 34.82 -15.75
C VAL A 333 8.51 36.14 -15.78
N ASN A 334 7.53 36.25 -14.89
CA ASN A 334 6.73 37.45 -14.66
C ASN A 334 7.10 38.06 -13.29
N ASP A 335 6.51 39.21 -12.95
CA ASP A 335 6.87 39.94 -11.71
C ASP A 335 6.67 39.10 -10.42
N ASN A 336 5.67 38.21 -10.38
CA ASN A 336 5.30 37.44 -9.18
C ASN A 336 5.18 35.92 -9.40
N GLU A 337 5.37 35.44 -10.62
CA GLU A 337 5.16 34.04 -11.00
C GLU A 337 6.14 33.58 -12.07
N ILE A 338 6.35 32.27 -12.13
CA ILE A 338 7.18 31.59 -13.11
C ILE A 338 6.32 30.54 -13.81
N ILE A 339 6.36 30.51 -15.14
CA ILE A 339 5.72 29.45 -15.92
C ILE A 339 6.73 28.32 -16.13
N VAL A 340 6.44 27.17 -15.54
CA VAL A 340 7.32 26.00 -15.53
C VAL A 340 6.75 24.90 -16.41
N LEU A 341 7.61 24.28 -17.20
CA LEU A 341 7.32 23.15 -18.07
C LEU A 341 7.92 21.88 -17.48
N SER A 342 7.06 20.93 -17.13
CA SER A 342 7.46 19.62 -16.62
C SER A 342 7.43 18.59 -17.76
N PRO A 343 8.45 17.73 -17.89
CA PRO A 343 8.53 16.78 -18.99
C PRO A 343 7.45 15.68 -18.88
N PRO A 344 7.10 15.00 -19.98
CA PRO A 344 5.94 14.10 -20.05
C PRO A 344 6.04 12.83 -19.17
N TYR A 345 7.21 12.53 -18.62
CA TYR A 345 7.43 11.44 -17.67
C TYR A 345 7.27 11.85 -16.21
N ARG A 346 7.14 13.15 -15.92
CA ARG A 346 6.86 13.67 -14.57
C ARG A 346 5.36 13.69 -14.34
N VAL A 347 4.88 12.60 -13.77
CA VAL A 347 3.45 12.31 -13.56
C VAL A 347 2.93 12.87 -12.24
N ASP A 348 3.87 13.24 -11.36
CA ASP A 348 3.70 13.69 -10.00
C ASP A 348 3.40 15.19 -9.89
N ILE A 349 3.62 15.97 -10.96
CA ILE A 349 3.37 17.41 -10.96
C ILE A 349 1.89 17.69 -11.27
N LEU A 350 1.09 17.91 -10.23
CA LEU A 350 -0.34 18.21 -10.32
C LEU A 350 -0.67 19.63 -9.82
N HIS A 351 0.22 20.22 -9.03
CA HIS A 351 0.06 21.52 -8.39
C HIS A 351 1.41 22.25 -8.27
N GLU A 352 1.38 23.57 -8.08
CA GLU A 352 2.61 24.37 -7.90
C GLU A 352 3.44 23.94 -6.67
N ILE A 353 2.83 23.24 -5.70
CA ILE A 353 3.53 22.76 -4.51
C ILE A 353 4.46 21.58 -4.81
N ASP A 354 4.18 20.80 -5.85
CA ASP A 354 5.04 19.68 -6.27
C ASP A 354 6.36 20.22 -6.86
N LEU A 355 6.30 21.41 -7.49
CA LEU A 355 7.50 22.13 -7.90
C LEU A 355 8.28 22.69 -6.71
N VAL A 356 7.59 23.11 -5.64
CA VAL A 356 8.24 23.52 -4.38
C VAL A 356 8.93 22.34 -3.71
N GLU A 357 8.32 21.15 -3.74
CA GLU A 357 8.96 19.92 -3.27
C GLU A 357 10.26 19.64 -4.04
N ASP A 358 10.23 19.70 -5.37
CA ASP A 358 11.43 19.51 -6.18
C ASP A 358 12.52 20.56 -5.91
N ILE A 359 12.14 21.83 -5.74
CA ILE A 359 13.08 22.88 -5.30
C ILE A 359 13.70 22.50 -3.95
N THR A 360 12.90 21.98 -3.03
CA THR A 360 13.36 21.51 -1.70
C THR A 360 14.37 20.38 -1.83
N MET A 361 14.06 19.38 -2.67
CA MET A 361 14.94 18.24 -2.93
C MET A 361 16.27 18.68 -3.55
N ALA A 362 16.24 19.65 -4.46
CA ALA A 362 17.45 20.20 -5.07
C ALA A 362 18.30 21.06 -4.12
N ILE A 363 17.69 21.68 -3.11
CA ILE A 363 18.38 22.39 -2.02
C ILE A 363 19.02 21.38 -1.06
N GLY A 364 18.36 20.26 -0.80
CA GLY A 364 18.69 19.32 0.27
C GLY A 364 18.07 19.76 1.59
N LEU A 365 17.24 18.89 2.19
CA LEU A 365 16.53 19.18 3.44
C LEU A 365 17.47 19.55 4.59
N GLU A 366 18.67 18.96 4.61
CA GLU A 366 19.73 19.24 5.58
C GLU A 366 20.24 20.68 5.54
N ASN A 367 20.04 21.39 4.43
CA ASN A 367 20.47 22.77 4.24
C ASN A 367 19.39 23.78 4.67
N ILE A 368 18.20 23.31 5.09
CA ILE A 368 17.10 24.16 5.58
C ILE A 368 17.18 24.23 7.11
N LYS A 369 17.40 25.43 7.64
CA LYS A 369 17.52 25.66 9.09
C LYS A 369 16.16 25.44 9.77
N PRO A 370 16.04 24.54 10.76
CA PRO A 370 14.82 24.38 11.54
C PRO A 370 14.47 25.65 12.34
N GLU A 371 13.20 26.06 12.33
CA GLU A 371 12.66 27.15 13.16
C GLU A 371 11.52 26.61 14.05
N ILE A 372 11.47 27.07 15.30
CA ILE A 372 10.37 26.75 16.22
C ILE A 372 9.15 27.60 15.82
N PRO A 373 7.97 26.99 15.60
CA PRO A 373 6.75 27.73 15.30
C PRO A 373 6.45 28.80 16.37
N ARG A 374 6.18 30.03 15.95
CA ARG A 374 5.87 31.16 16.86
C ARG A 374 4.41 31.14 17.29
N ILE A 375 4.00 30.05 17.92
CA ILE A 375 2.63 29.80 18.37
C ILE A 375 2.63 29.76 19.91
N THR A 376 1.85 30.64 20.54
CA THR A 376 1.66 30.62 22.00
C THR A 376 0.34 29.90 22.31
N THR A 377 0.43 28.67 22.85
CA THR A 377 -0.72 27.88 23.27
C THR A 377 -0.51 27.32 24.67
N ILE A 378 -1.61 27.07 25.39
CA ILE A 378 -1.59 26.43 26.70
C ILE A 378 -2.17 25.03 26.54
N GLY A 379 -1.34 24.01 26.76
CA GLY A 379 -1.78 22.62 26.78
C GLY A 379 -2.64 22.32 28.01
N ARG A 380 -3.65 21.47 27.85
CA ARG A 380 -4.45 20.93 28.96
C ARG A 380 -4.66 19.43 28.80
N LEU A 381 -4.69 18.72 29.92
CA LEU A 381 -5.11 17.30 29.92
C LEU A 381 -6.61 17.20 29.69
N LEU A 382 -7.00 16.22 28.86
CA LEU A 382 -8.38 15.77 28.74
C LEU A 382 -8.89 15.23 30.08
N LYS A 383 -10.20 15.37 30.35
CA LYS A 383 -10.80 14.96 31.64
C LYS A 383 -10.65 13.45 31.85
N GLU A 384 -10.85 12.70 30.78
CA GLU A 384 -10.70 11.25 30.64
C GLU A 384 -9.27 10.83 31.01
N SER A 385 -8.25 11.56 30.54
CA SER A 385 -6.86 11.27 30.89
C SER A 385 -6.57 11.48 32.39
N LYS A 386 -7.20 12.49 33.02
CA LYS A 386 -7.05 12.70 34.47
C LYS A 386 -7.67 11.56 35.26
N ILE A 387 -8.87 11.14 34.88
CA ILE A 387 -9.59 10.08 35.59
C ILE A 387 -8.92 8.72 35.36
N ARG A 388 -8.45 8.44 34.15
CA ARG A 388 -7.63 7.26 33.86
C ARG A 388 -6.42 7.18 34.79
N ARG A 389 -5.69 8.29 35.00
CA ARG A 389 -4.55 8.32 35.93
C ARG A 389 -4.96 8.01 37.36
N ILE A 390 -6.03 8.65 37.85
CA ILE A 390 -6.56 8.42 39.20
C ILE A 390 -6.95 6.93 39.38
N ILE A 391 -7.68 6.35 38.44
CA ILE A 391 -8.08 4.94 38.50
C ILE A 391 -6.85 4.02 38.51
N ARG A 392 -5.88 4.25 37.62
CA ARG A 392 -4.64 3.46 37.58
C ARG A 392 -3.89 3.54 38.91
N ASP A 393 -3.71 4.73 39.46
CA ASP A 393 -3.03 4.94 40.74
C ASP A 393 -3.74 4.21 41.89
N ILE A 394 -5.08 4.24 41.92
CA ILE A 394 -5.87 3.52 42.93
C ILE A 394 -5.70 1.99 42.78
N MET A 395 -5.82 1.46 41.57
CA MET A 395 -5.67 0.02 41.31
C MET A 395 -4.26 -0.49 41.65
N ILE A 396 -3.22 0.25 41.26
CA ILE A 396 -1.83 -0.05 41.62
C ILE A 396 -1.64 0.03 43.14
N GLY A 397 -2.22 1.04 43.80
CA GLY A 397 -2.19 1.17 45.25
C GLY A 397 -2.87 0.02 45.99
N MET A 398 -3.85 -0.67 45.36
CA MET A 398 -4.48 -1.88 45.86
C MET A 398 -3.69 -3.17 45.54
N GLY A 399 -2.50 -3.04 44.94
CA GLY A 399 -1.60 -4.15 44.62
C GLY A 399 -1.93 -4.87 43.32
N PHE A 400 -2.68 -4.23 42.41
CA PHE A 400 -2.94 -4.79 41.08
C PHE A 400 -1.86 -4.36 40.08
N GLN A 401 -1.47 -5.29 39.21
CA GLN A 401 -0.63 -5.04 38.05
C GLN A 401 -1.49 -4.70 36.83
N GLU A 402 -1.18 -3.60 36.15
CA GLU A 402 -1.87 -3.29 34.90
C GLU A 402 -1.37 -4.19 33.77
N VAL A 403 -2.30 -4.70 32.98
CA VAL A 403 -2.06 -5.45 31.75
C VAL A 403 -2.70 -4.74 30.56
N ILE A 404 -2.16 -4.98 29.38
CA ILE A 404 -2.70 -4.45 28.12
C ILE A 404 -2.90 -5.64 27.19
N THR A 405 -4.16 -5.94 26.87
CA THR A 405 -4.49 -7.03 25.95
C THR A 405 -4.88 -6.48 24.58
N TYR A 406 -4.75 -7.31 23.53
CA TYR A 406 -5.18 -6.91 22.19
C TYR A 406 -6.68 -6.64 22.15
N MET A 407 -7.09 -5.61 21.41
CA MET A 407 -8.51 -5.37 21.10
C MET A 407 -9.09 -6.46 20.19
N LEU A 408 -8.27 -7.04 19.32
CA LEU A 408 -8.67 -8.18 18.50
C LEU A 408 -8.61 -9.47 19.31
N SER A 409 -9.60 -10.33 19.07
CA SER A 409 -9.77 -11.62 19.73
C SER A 409 -10.50 -12.58 18.80
N SER A 410 -10.81 -13.78 19.28
CA SER A 410 -11.61 -14.78 18.58
C SER A 410 -12.98 -14.96 19.22
N LYS A 411 -13.96 -15.41 18.44
CA LYS A 411 -15.28 -15.78 18.98
C LYS A 411 -15.16 -16.88 20.04
N SER A 412 -14.21 -17.79 19.86
CA SER A 412 -13.92 -18.84 20.84
C SER A 412 -13.56 -18.28 22.22
N VAL A 413 -12.72 -17.24 22.29
CA VAL A 413 -12.36 -16.60 23.57
C VAL A 413 -13.53 -15.76 24.11
N MET A 414 -14.13 -14.94 23.24
CA MET A 414 -15.12 -13.94 23.67
C MET A 414 -16.49 -14.53 24.02
N GLU A 415 -16.87 -15.68 23.45
CA GLU A 415 -18.15 -16.37 23.68
C GLU A 415 -17.97 -17.80 24.20
N ASP A 416 -17.33 -18.69 23.44
CA ASP A 416 -17.42 -20.14 23.71
C ASP A 416 -16.74 -20.54 25.03
N LYS A 417 -15.54 -20.00 25.28
CA LYS A 417 -14.78 -20.26 26.52
C LYS A 417 -15.34 -19.48 27.69
N SER A 418 -15.68 -18.21 27.48
CA SER A 418 -16.23 -17.32 28.51
C SER A 418 -17.65 -17.71 28.93
N LEU A 419 -18.41 -18.37 28.07
CA LEU A 419 -19.83 -18.66 28.27
C LEU A 419 -20.67 -17.42 28.57
N LEU A 420 -20.22 -16.25 28.13
CA LEU A 420 -21.03 -15.03 28.13
C LEU A 420 -22.21 -15.19 27.18
N GLU A 421 -23.28 -14.43 27.43
CA GLU A 421 -24.43 -14.41 26.52
C GLU A 421 -23.98 -14.02 25.10
N LYS A 422 -24.58 -14.69 24.10
CA LYS A 422 -24.30 -14.42 22.69
C LYS A 422 -24.67 -13.00 22.35
N ARG A 423 -23.79 -12.32 21.63
CA ARG A 423 -23.93 -10.91 21.27
C ARG A 423 -23.31 -10.64 19.91
N GLU A 424 -23.68 -9.52 19.33
CA GLU A 424 -23.19 -9.13 18.01
C GLU A 424 -21.78 -8.52 18.14
N PHE A 425 -20.83 -9.06 17.38
CA PHE A 425 -19.47 -8.52 17.31
C PHE A 425 -19.25 -7.74 16.03
N VAL A 426 -18.27 -6.85 16.09
CA VAL A 426 -17.61 -6.34 14.88
C VAL A 426 -16.58 -7.36 14.42
N GLU A 427 -16.78 -7.93 13.24
CA GLU A 427 -15.94 -8.97 12.65
C GLU A 427 -15.03 -8.41 11.53
N LEU A 428 -13.81 -8.94 11.43
CA LEU A 428 -12.92 -8.63 10.31
C LEU A 428 -13.26 -9.49 9.09
N ILE A 429 -13.36 -8.88 7.91
CA ILE A 429 -13.65 -9.59 6.65
C ILE A 429 -12.52 -10.56 6.27
N ASN A 430 -11.27 -10.10 6.42
CA ASN A 430 -10.07 -10.87 6.07
C ASN A 430 -9.09 -10.85 7.26
N PRO A 431 -9.36 -11.59 8.34
CA PRO A 431 -8.48 -11.62 9.50
C PRO A 431 -7.16 -12.33 9.15
N VAL A 432 -6.05 -11.84 9.70
CA VAL A 432 -4.71 -12.42 9.47
C VAL A 432 -4.55 -13.80 10.11
N SER A 433 -5.34 -14.10 11.14
CA SER A 433 -5.45 -15.42 11.76
C SER A 433 -6.80 -15.56 12.47
N SER A 434 -7.18 -16.79 12.81
CA SER A 434 -8.40 -17.07 13.59
C SER A 434 -8.37 -16.54 15.04
N GLU A 435 -7.21 -16.11 15.52
CA GLU A 435 -7.09 -15.47 16.84
C GLU A 435 -7.56 -14.02 16.85
N TYR A 436 -7.73 -13.41 15.68
CA TYR A 436 -8.02 -11.99 15.48
C TYR A 436 -9.25 -11.79 14.57
N GLU A 437 -10.32 -12.55 14.80
CA GLU A 437 -11.55 -12.51 13.99
C GLU A 437 -12.51 -11.38 14.38
N VAL A 438 -12.52 -10.99 15.66
CA VAL A 438 -13.50 -10.05 16.21
C VAL A 438 -12.84 -8.99 17.09
N LEU A 439 -13.49 -7.82 17.19
CA LEU A 439 -13.16 -6.85 18.24
C LEU A 439 -13.78 -7.28 19.56
N ARG A 440 -13.03 -7.15 20.65
CA ARG A 440 -13.52 -7.38 22.00
C ARG A 440 -14.56 -6.32 22.35
N ASP A 441 -15.67 -6.76 22.94
CA ASP A 441 -16.75 -5.90 23.41
C ASP A 441 -16.82 -5.84 24.95
N CYS A 442 -15.98 -6.61 25.61
CA CYS A 442 -15.68 -6.56 27.04
C CYS A 442 -14.22 -6.99 27.28
N LEU A 443 -13.69 -6.71 28.47
CA LEU A 443 -12.31 -7.02 28.86
C LEU A 443 -12.19 -8.36 29.59
N LEU A 444 -13.25 -8.80 30.26
CA LEU A 444 -13.27 -9.99 31.12
C LEU A 444 -12.67 -11.24 30.45
N PRO A 445 -13.08 -11.67 29.23
CA PRO A 445 -12.52 -12.87 28.61
C PRO A 445 -11.02 -12.76 28.32
N LYS A 446 -10.52 -11.55 28.04
CA LYS A 446 -9.10 -11.31 27.78
C LYS A 446 -8.28 -11.36 29.07
N LEU A 447 -8.83 -10.92 30.20
CA LEU A 447 -8.18 -11.10 31.50
C LEU A 447 -8.11 -12.59 31.89
N LEU A 448 -9.16 -13.37 31.65
CA LEU A 448 -9.13 -14.82 31.87
C LEU A 448 -8.10 -15.51 30.95
N GLN A 449 -8.05 -15.11 29.68
CA GLN A 449 -7.03 -15.59 28.75
C GLN A 449 -5.62 -15.22 29.22
N PHE A 450 -5.42 -13.99 29.71
CA PHE A 450 -4.13 -13.57 30.25
C PHE A 450 -3.71 -14.46 31.43
N LEU A 451 -4.59 -14.70 32.40
CA LEU A 451 -4.32 -15.60 33.52
C LEU A 451 -3.98 -17.02 33.02
N SER A 452 -4.67 -17.51 31.99
CA SER A 452 -4.43 -18.85 31.45
C SER A 452 -3.01 -19.03 30.88
N TYR A 453 -2.42 -17.96 30.34
CA TYR A 453 -1.05 -17.98 29.86
C TYR A 453 -0.03 -17.86 30.99
N ASN A 454 -0.43 -17.40 32.17
CA ASN A 454 0.44 -17.11 33.30
C ASN A 454 0.18 -18.03 34.50
N ILE A 455 -0.43 -19.21 34.31
CA ILE A 455 -0.73 -20.15 35.41
C ILE A 455 0.52 -20.60 36.20
N HIS A 456 1.70 -20.49 35.59
CA HIS A 456 2.99 -20.85 36.16
C HIS A 456 3.61 -19.74 37.03
N GLU A 457 3.06 -18.53 36.97
CA GLU A 457 3.53 -17.39 37.77
C GLU A 457 2.99 -17.45 39.21
N PRO A 458 3.71 -16.85 40.19
CA PRO A 458 3.31 -16.88 41.59
C PRO A 458 1.92 -16.29 41.87
N TYR A 459 1.20 -16.94 42.79
CA TYR A 459 -0.06 -16.45 43.34
C TYR A 459 0.17 -15.66 44.64
N PRO A 460 -0.71 -14.69 45.00
CA PRO A 460 -1.90 -14.25 44.26
C PRO A 460 -1.57 -13.43 43.02
N GLN A 461 -2.28 -13.70 41.92
CA GLN A 461 -2.23 -12.91 40.70
C GLN A 461 -3.34 -11.86 40.75
N LYS A 462 -2.96 -10.57 40.74
CA LYS A 462 -3.90 -9.43 40.74
C LYS A 462 -3.63 -8.57 39.52
N ILE A 463 -4.51 -8.63 38.53
CA ILE A 463 -4.35 -7.90 37.26
C ILE A 463 -5.54 -6.99 36.98
N PHE A 464 -5.29 -5.87 36.31
CA PHE A 464 -6.36 -5.01 35.82
C PHE A 464 -6.04 -4.45 34.44
N GLU A 465 -7.08 -4.11 33.69
CA GLU A 465 -6.96 -3.40 32.41
C GLU A 465 -7.94 -2.24 32.38
N TYR A 466 -7.43 -1.07 31.98
CA TYR A 466 -8.24 0.08 31.56
C TYR A 466 -8.13 0.16 30.04
N GLY A 467 -9.17 -0.20 29.32
CA GLY A 467 -9.09 -0.41 27.88
C GLY A 467 -10.41 -0.18 27.15
N ASP A 468 -10.28 0.12 25.86
CA ASP A 468 -11.44 0.31 24.99
C ASP A 468 -12.02 -1.04 24.57
N VAL A 469 -13.32 -1.02 24.36
CA VAL A 469 -14.15 -2.12 23.86
C VAL A 469 -15.09 -1.62 22.78
N VAL A 470 -15.49 -2.50 21.88
CA VAL A 470 -16.40 -2.16 20.77
C VAL A 470 -17.60 -3.07 20.81
N TYR A 471 -18.77 -2.51 21.08
CA TYR A 471 -20.04 -3.23 21.15
C TYR A 471 -20.97 -2.74 20.04
N VAL A 472 -21.92 -3.58 19.63
CA VAL A 472 -22.91 -3.22 18.62
C VAL A 472 -24.24 -2.87 19.29
N GLU A 473 -24.77 -1.68 18.96
CA GLU A 473 -26.08 -1.22 19.42
C GLU A 473 -26.90 -0.76 18.21
N ASN A 474 -28.05 -1.41 17.98
CA ASN A 474 -28.92 -1.17 16.81
C ASN A 474 -28.16 -1.28 15.47
N GLY A 475 -27.27 -2.28 15.34
CA GLY A 475 -26.45 -2.51 14.14
C GLY A 475 -25.31 -1.50 13.93
N ILE A 476 -25.06 -0.62 14.92
CA ILE A 476 -23.99 0.38 14.86
C ILE A 476 -22.92 0.03 15.89
N ALA A 477 -21.67 -0.07 15.44
CA ALA A 477 -20.52 -0.24 16.33
C ALA A 477 -20.28 1.04 17.15
N LYS A 478 -20.17 0.89 18.47
CA LYS A 478 -19.87 1.95 19.43
C LYS A 478 -18.66 1.58 20.27
N VAL A 479 -17.82 2.58 20.54
CA VAL A 479 -16.66 2.43 21.43
C VAL A 479 -17.07 2.84 22.84
N SER A 480 -16.73 2.02 23.82
CA SER A 480 -16.74 2.41 25.24
C SER A 480 -15.38 2.09 25.87
N THR A 481 -15.11 2.72 27.00
CA THR A 481 -13.90 2.47 27.77
C THR A 481 -14.28 1.78 29.07
N HIS A 482 -13.72 0.61 29.31
CA HIS A 482 -14.00 -0.21 30.46
C HIS A 482 -12.78 -0.31 31.38
N LEU A 483 -13.06 -0.58 32.66
CA LEU A 483 -12.08 -1.04 33.64
C LEU A 483 -12.50 -2.42 34.10
N ALA A 484 -11.60 -3.38 33.95
CA ALA A 484 -11.78 -4.72 34.48
C ALA A 484 -10.58 -5.11 35.35
N ALA A 485 -10.82 -5.94 36.37
CA ALA A 485 -9.76 -6.48 37.20
C ALA A 485 -10.08 -7.89 37.66
N ALA A 486 -9.06 -8.74 37.76
CA ALA A 486 -9.14 -10.13 38.16
C ALA A 486 -8.17 -10.42 39.30
N ILE A 487 -8.63 -11.22 40.27
CA ILE A 487 -7.81 -11.82 41.33
C ILE A 487 -7.89 -13.33 41.16
N SER A 488 -6.74 -13.99 41.04
CA SER A 488 -6.63 -15.45 41.11
C SER A 488 -5.69 -15.84 42.25
N ASP A 489 -6.11 -16.77 43.10
CA ASP A 489 -5.33 -17.30 44.21
C ASP A 489 -5.93 -18.62 44.69
N TYR A 490 -5.23 -19.37 45.55
CA TYR A 490 -5.70 -20.65 46.12
C TYR A 490 -7.04 -20.51 46.85
N LYS A 491 -7.36 -19.31 47.35
CA LYS A 491 -8.63 -18.95 47.97
C LYS A 491 -9.03 -17.55 47.52
N VAL A 492 -10.06 -17.46 46.69
CA VAL A 492 -10.70 -16.21 46.29
C VAL A 492 -12.20 -16.40 46.46
N SER A 493 -12.88 -15.42 47.04
CA SER A 493 -14.35 -15.38 47.12
C SER A 493 -14.90 -14.11 46.49
N TYR A 494 -16.23 -14.07 46.34
CA TYR A 494 -16.96 -12.88 45.89
C TYR A 494 -16.58 -11.63 46.71
N GLU A 495 -16.42 -11.76 48.02
CA GLU A 495 -16.11 -10.64 48.92
C GLU A 495 -14.75 -10.00 48.62
N ASP A 496 -13.75 -10.80 48.20
CA ASP A 496 -12.41 -10.30 47.90
C ASP A 496 -12.42 -9.30 46.74
N ILE A 497 -13.13 -9.66 45.65
CA ILE A 497 -13.23 -8.78 44.48
C ILE A 497 -14.25 -7.65 44.70
N GLN A 498 -15.32 -7.91 45.45
CA GLN A 498 -16.29 -6.87 45.83
C GLN A 498 -15.62 -5.77 46.67
N ALA A 499 -14.72 -6.11 47.58
CA ALA A 499 -13.99 -5.14 48.39
C ALA A 499 -13.18 -4.17 47.53
N VAL A 500 -12.58 -4.65 46.44
CA VAL A 500 -11.84 -3.82 45.47
C VAL A 500 -12.77 -2.82 44.77
N VAL A 501 -13.94 -3.27 44.33
CA VAL A 501 -14.95 -2.40 43.72
C VAL A 501 -15.39 -1.32 44.73
N VAL A 502 -15.72 -1.71 45.97
CA VAL A 502 -16.14 -0.75 47.01
C VAL A 502 -15.03 0.27 47.32
N ALA A 503 -13.78 -0.18 47.43
CA ALA A 503 -12.64 0.69 47.68
C ALA A 503 -12.41 1.68 46.53
N LEU A 504 -12.48 1.22 45.28
CA LEU A 504 -12.36 2.04 44.09
C LEU A 504 -13.43 3.15 44.06
N PHE A 505 -14.71 2.79 44.17
CA PHE A 505 -15.79 3.78 44.08
C PHE A 505 -15.81 4.73 45.28
N LYS A 506 -15.42 4.27 46.47
CA LYS A 506 -15.22 5.14 47.63
C LYS A 506 -14.10 6.17 47.41
N ALA A 507 -12.96 5.75 46.84
CA ALA A 507 -11.87 6.66 46.49
C ALA A 507 -12.27 7.69 45.43
N LEU A 508 -13.17 7.30 44.51
CA LEU A 508 -13.78 8.18 43.52
C LEU A 508 -14.94 9.04 44.06
N SER A 509 -15.26 8.95 45.37
CA SER A 509 -16.39 9.65 46.00
C SER A 509 -17.75 9.36 45.35
N LYS A 510 -17.98 8.10 44.97
CA LYS A 510 -19.21 7.61 44.35
C LYS A 510 -19.85 6.53 45.22
N ASN A 511 -21.17 6.60 45.41
CA ASN A 511 -21.93 5.63 46.18
C ASN A 511 -22.54 4.58 45.25
N ILE A 512 -22.16 3.32 45.42
CA ILE A 512 -22.68 2.21 44.63
C ILE A 512 -23.57 1.29 45.48
N SER A 513 -24.46 0.56 44.82
CA SER A 513 -25.19 -0.57 45.40
C SER A 513 -25.05 -1.81 44.52
N PHE A 514 -25.45 -2.97 45.04
CA PHE A 514 -25.32 -4.25 44.36
C PHE A 514 -26.68 -4.90 44.19
N LYS A 515 -26.94 -5.46 43.01
CA LYS A 515 -28.14 -6.26 42.72
C LYS A 515 -27.71 -7.68 42.31
N PRO A 516 -28.30 -8.75 42.86
CA PRO A 516 -27.90 -10.12 42.53
C PRO A 516 -27.88 -10.40 41.02
N TYR A 517 -26.82 -11.05 40.54
CA TYR A 517 -26.63 -11.46 39.16
C TYR A 517 -26.41 -12.97 39.10
N ASN A 518 -27.38 -13.72 38.56
CA ASN A 518 -27.38 -15.19 38.54
C ASN A 518 -27.28 -15.72 37.10
N LYS A 519 -26.23 -15.33 36.38
CA LYS A 519 -25.95 -15.81 35.02
C LYS A 519 -24.47 -16.15 34.86
N LEU A 520 -24.16 -16.99 33.87
CA LEU A 520 -22.78 -17.19 33.41
C LEU A 520 -22.15 -15.82 33.02
N PRO A 521 -20.82 -15.63 33.21
CA PRO A 521 -19.80 -16.64 33.52
C PRO A 521 -19.65 -17.00 35.00
N PHE A 522 -20.48 -16.46 35.90
CA PHE A 522 -20.27 -16.54 37.34
C PHE A 522 -20.94 -17.74 38.02
N ILE A 523 -20.52 -18.02 39.26
CA ILE A 523 -21.20 -18.93 40.18
C ILE A 523 -22.53 -18.31 40.63
N GLU A 524 -23.60 -19.10 40.60
CA GLU A 524 -24.93 -18.68 41.05
C GLU A 524 -24.89 -18.21 42.52
N GLY A 525 -25.47 -17.04 42.80
CA GLY A 525 -25.44 -16.42 44.13
C GLY A 525 -24.11 -15.76 44.52
N ARG A 526 -23.07 -15.81 43.67
CA ARG A 526 -21.75 -15.18 43.91
C ARG A 526 -21.38 -14.13 42.85
N ALA A 527 -22.37 -13.40 42.38
CA ALA A 527 -22.19 -12.26 41.50
C ALA A 527 -23.28 -11.20 41.68
N ALA A 528 -22.94 -9.97 41.30
CA ALA A 528 -23.84 -8.83 41.37
C ALA A 528 -23.59 -7.83 40.22
N GLU A 529 -24.66 -7.16 39.80
CA GLU A 529 -24.58 -5.92 39.03
C GLU A 529 -24.13 -4.78 39.95
N ILE A 530 -23.22 -3.95 39.46
CA ILE A 530 -22.76 -2.74 40.12
C ILE A 530 -23.70 -1.61 39.69
N ILE A 531 -24.43 -1.03 40.64
CA ILE A 531 -25.43 0.01 40.39
C ILE A 531 -24.90 1.36 40.89
N LEU A 532 -24.93 2.36 40.02
CA LEU A 532 -24.65 3.76 40.35
C LEU A 532 -25.78 4.63 39.82
N ASP A 533 -26.33 5.51 40.66
CA ASP A 533 -27.44 6.41 40.31
C ASP A 533 -28.63 5.69 39.63
N GLY A 534 -28.92 4.47 40.07
CA GLY A 534 -30.00 3.62 39.55
C GLY A 534 -29.70 2.92 38.21
N LYS A 535 -28.50 3.08 37.65
CA LYS A 535 -28.06 2.43 36.40
C LYS A 535 -27.02 1.36 36.66
N SER A 536 -27.10 0.25 35.92
CA SER A 536 -26.04 -0.75 35.91
C SER A 536 -24.84 -0.23 35.14
N ILE A 537 -23.68 -0.20 35.81
CA ILE A 537 -22.41 0.26 35.25
C ILE A 537 -21.42 -0.89 35.06
N GLY A 538 -21.74 -2.10 35.51
CA GLY A 538 -20.81 -3.22 35.46
C GLY A 538 -21.29 -4.42 36.25
N ILE A 539 -20.41 -5.42 36.32
CA ILE A 539 -20.64 -6.70 36.98
C ILE A 539 -19.42 -7.05 37.84
N VAL A 540 -19.65 -7.74 38.94
CA VAL A 540 -18.61 -8.30 39.82
C VAL A 540 -19.03 -9.69 40.26
N GLY A 541 -18.09 -10.64 40.28
CA GLY A 541 -18.42 -12.00 40.69
C GLY A 541 -17.25 -12.97 40.70
N GLU A 542 -17.52 -14.15 41.25
CA GLU A 542 -16.62 -15.31 41.21
C GLU A 542 -16.93 -16.16 39.97
N ILE A 543 -15.91 -16.46 39.16
CA ILE A 543 -16.05 -17.19 37.90
C ILE A 543 -16.45 -18.65 38.17
N SER A 544 -17.40 -19.15 37.37
CA SER A 544 -17.87 -20.53 37.49
C SER A 544 -16.77 -21.56 37.15
N PRO A 545 -16.74 -22.73 37.82
CA PRO A 545 -15.76 -23.78 37.53
C PRO A 545 -15.74 -24.21 36.06
N ARG A 546 -16.89 -24.17 35.38
CA ARG A 546 -16.98 -24.50 33.95
C ARG A 546 -16.18 -23.54 33.08
N VAL A 547 -16.24 -22.24 33.38
CA VAL A 547 -15.46 -21.23 32.65
C VAL A 547 -13.97 -21.34 32.99
N LEU A 548 -13.62 -21.60 34.26
CA LEU A 548 -12.22 -21.84 34.65
C LEU A 548 -11.62 -23.01 33.85
N VAL A 549 -12.34 -24.13 33.75
CA VAL A 549 -11.91 -25.29 32.95
C VAL A 549 -11.76 -24.94 31.47
N ASN A 550 -12.67 -24.17 30.89
CA ASN A 550 -12.57 -23.74 29.48
C ASN A 550 -11.31 -22.89 29.19
N PHE A 551 -10.85 -22.12 30.19
CA PHE A 551 -9.62 -21.35 30.13
C PHE A 551 -8.39 -22.09 30.67
N GLY A 552 -8.53 -23.30 31.21
CA GLY A 552 -7.41 -24.04 31.82
C GLY A 552 -6.89 -23.42 33.12
N LEU A 553 -7.77 -22.77 33.90
CA LEU A 553 -7.44 -22.16 35.18
C LEU A 553 -7.77 -23.12 36.33
N GLU A 554 -6.80 -23.38 37.21
CA GLU A 554 -6.94 -24.34 38.31
C GLU A 554 -7.50 -23.70 39.59
N PHE A 555 -7.24 -22.42 39.79
CA PHE A 555 -7.60 -21.68 41.00
C PHE A 555 -8.81 -20.76 40.78
N PRO A 556 -9.59 -20.47 41.84
CA PRO A 556 -10.73 -19.57 41.74
C PRO A 556 -10.30 -18.18 41.26
N VAL A 557 -11.19 -17.53 40.51
CA VAL A 557 -10.99 -16.18 39.98
C VAL A 557 -12.17 -15.30 40.36
N GLY A 558 -11.89 -14.22 41.09
CA GLY A 558 -12.82 -13.11 41.30
C GLY A 558 -12.55 -12.03 40.25
N ILE A 559 -13.57 -11.55 39.55
CA ILE A 559 -13.42 -10.55 38.50
C ILE A 559 -14.51 -9.48 38.61
N PHE A 560 -14.18 -8.25 38.23
CA PHE A 560 -15.18 -7.23 37.93
C PHE A 560 -14.86 -6.57 36.60
N GLU A 561 -15.90 -6.02 35.97
CA GLU A 561 -15.78 -5.14 34.81
C GLU A 561 -16.84 -4.03 34.91
N CYS A 562 -16.42 -2.80 34.66
CA CYS A 562 -17.30 -1.64 34.65
C CYS A 562 -17.03 -0.72 33.47
N ASP A 563 -18.09 -0.16 32.91
CA ASP A 563 -18.06 0.89 31.91
C ASP A 563 -17.77 2.22 32.59
N ILE A 564 -16.62 2.78 32.27
CA ILE A 564 -16.10 4.01 32.86
C ILE A 564 -16.88 5.24 32.37
N ILE A 565 -17.34 5.23 31.11
CA ILE A 565 -18.04 6.36 30.51
C ILE A 565 -19.35 6.63 31.26
N LYS A 566 -20.06 5.56 31.66
CA LYS A 566 -21.36 5.64 32.33
C LYS A 566 -21.34 6.31 33.72
N PHE A 567 -20.18 6.59 34.31
CA PHE A 567 -20.11 7.26 35.61
C PHE A 567 -19.19 8.48 35.70
N ILE A 568 -18.35 8.71 34.69
CA ILE A 568 -17.56 9.93 34.54
C ILE A 568 -18.42 11.09 33.99
N PHE A 569 -19.34 10.77 33.08
CA PHE A 569 -20.27 11.68 32.43
C PHE A 569 -21.70 11.35 32.82
#